data_AF-A0A841UMH4-F1
#
_entry.id   AF-A0A841UMH4-F1
#
_cell.length_a   1.000
_cell.length_b   1.000
_cell.length_c   1.000
_cell.angle_alpha   90.00
_cell.angle_beta   90.00
_cell.angle_gamma   90.00
#
_symmetry.space_group_name_H-M   'P 1'
#
loop_
_entity.id
_entity.type
_entity.pdbx_description
1 polymer ?
#
loop_
_entity_poly.entity_id
_entity_poly.type
_entity_poly.pdbx_seq_one_letter_code
_entity_poly.pdbx_strand_id
1 'polypeptide(L)' 'MRQHHFKIDAIVILPDPIHALWTWPETDADFSTRWRLIKSYFSRQCHSQYQGKISTSRQHKGEKAIWQRRFWEHQVRDD' A
#
# COMPACT_ATOMS: atom_id res chain seq x y z
N MET A 1 -6.59 4.55 -15.84
CA MET A 1 -6.57 4.84 -14.38
C MET A 1 -6.07 6.27 -14.20
N ARG A 2 -6.73 7.08 -13.38
CA ARG A 2 -6.27 8.45 -13.09
C ARG A 2 -4.99 8.39 -12.25
N GLN A 3 -4.04 9.26 -12.52
CA GLN A 3 -2.83 9.39 -11.70
C GLN A 3 -3.16 10.19 -10.44
N HIS A 4 -2.84 9.62 -9.27
CA HIS A 4 -3.00 10.26 -7.97
C HIS A 4 -1.63 10.73 -7.50
N HIS A 5 -1.31 12.00 -7.74
CA HIS A 5 -0.01 12.58 -7.40
C HIS A 5 0.12 12.78 -5.90
N PHE A 6 1.31 12.54 -5.37
CA PHE A 6 1.71 12.84 -4.00
C PHE A 6 3.23 12.86 -3.92
N LYS A 7 3.77 13.48 -2.88
CA LYS A 7 5.20 13.49 -2.60
C LYS A 7 5.52 12.41 -1.58
N ILE A 8 6.61 11.67 -1.81
CA ILE A 8 7.17 10.76 -0.81
C ILE A 8 8.24 11.52 -0.04
N ASP A 9 7.99 11.79 1.24
CA ASP A 9 8.98 12.42 2.12
C ASP A 9 9.93 11.36 2.69
N ALA A 10 9.40 10.19 3.04
CA ALA A 10 10.20 9.04 3.46
C ALA A 10 9.47 7.71 3.22
N ILE A 11 10.25 6.64 3.02
CA ILE A 11 9.74 5.27 3.03
C ILE A 11 10.82 4.32 3.59
N VAL A 12 10.42 3.42 4.47
CA VAL A 12 11.28 2.37 5.05
C VAL A 12 10.60 1.02 4.84
N ILE A 13 11.34 0.08 4.25
CA ILE A 13 10.88 -1.28 3.98
C ILE A 13 11.60 -2.21 4.95
N LEU A 14 10.92 -2.62 6.03
CA LEU A 14 11.40 -3.63 6.95
C LEU A 14 10.75 -4.99 6.63
N PRO A 15 11.27 -6.12 7.16
CA PRO A 15 10.62 -7.42 7.01
C PRO A 15 9.16 -7.43 7.47
N ASP A 16 8.85 -6.68 8.52
CA ASP A 16 7.50 -6.34 8.99
C ASP A 16 7.60 -5.11 9.92
N PRO A 17 6.98 -3.93 9.67
CA PRO A 17 6.15 -3.51 8.54
C PRO A 17 6.83 -2.46 7.61
N ILE A 18 6.11 -2.03 6.56
CA ILE A 18 6.50 -0.87 5.73
C ILE A 18 5.98 0.41 6.39
N HIS A 19 6.86 1.40 6.55
CA HIS A 19 6.52 2.74 7.01
C HIS A 19 6.68 3.75 5.87
N ALA A 20 5.72 4.64 5.70
CA ALA A 20 5.77 5.68 4.68
C ALA A 20 5.25 7.01 5.23
N LEU A 21 5.92 8.09 4.85
CA LEU A 21 5.51 9.46 5.10
C LEU A 21 5.31 10.15 3.75
N TRP A 22 4.12 10.70 3.56
CA TRP A 22 3.70 11.32 2.31
C TRP A 22 3.11 12.70 2.56
N THR A 23 3.42 13.62 1.64
CA THR A 23 2.80 14.95 1.57
C THR A 23 1.82 15.01 0.41
N TRP A 24 0.62 15.52 0.70
CA TRP A 24 -0.50 15.58 -0.23
C TRP A 24 -0.64 16.97 -0.86
N PRO A 25 -1.23 17.07 -2.07
CA PRO A 25 -1.80 18.33 -2.53
C PRO A 25 -2.90 18.79 -1.56
N GLU A 26 -2.98 20.09 -1.28
CA GLU A 26 -3.94 20.68 -0.31
C GLU A 26 -5.40 20.27 -0.54
N THR A 27 -5.76 19.90 -1.77
CA THR A 27 -7.12 19.56 -2.20
C THR A 27 -7.41 18.06 -2.29
N ASP A 28 -6.46 17.17 -1.97
CA ASP A 28 -6.64 15.72 -2.15
C ASP A 28 -5.91 14.90 -1.06
N ALA A 29 -6.68 14.50 -0.05
CA ALA A 29 -6.22 13.63 1.04
C ALA A 29 -6.60 12.14 0.87
N ASP A 30 -6.89 11.67 -0.35
CA ASP A 30 -7.26 10.26 -0.59
C ASP A 30 -6.03 9.32 -0.53
N PHE A 31 -5.58 9.03 0.69
CA PHE A 31 -4.50 8.09 0.97
C PHE A 31 -4.92 6.64 0.69
N SER A 32 -6.19 6.31 0.88
CA SER A 32 -6.74 4.96 0.71
C SER A 32 -6.63 4.50 -0.75
N THR A 33 -7.02 5.36 -1.69
CA THR A 33 -6.91 5.05 -3.12
C THR A 33 -5.45 4.90 -3.55
N ARG A 34 -4.55 5.79 -3.11
CA ARG A 34 -3.12 5.71 -3.44
C ARG A 34 -2.48 4.44 -2.91
N TRP A 35 -2.75 4.08 -1.66
CA TRP A 35 -2.22 2.86 -1.09
C TRP A 35 -2.79 1.61 -1.77
N ARG A 36 -4.09 1.60 -2.10
CA ARG A 36 -4.70 0.54 -2.92
C ARG A 36 -4.02 0.41 -4.28
N LEU A 37 -3.72 1.53 -4.95
CA LEU A 37 -3.02 1.54 -6.24
C LEU A 37 -1.60 0.99 -6.10
N ILE A 38 -0.82 1.43 -5.11
CA ILE A 38 0.53 0.92 -4.83
C ILE A 38 0.50 -0.60 -4.62
N LYS A 39 -0.35 -1.09 -3.72
CA LYS A 39 -0.53 -2.53 -3.47
C LYS A 39 -0.90 -3.27 -4.75
N SER A 40 -1.78 -2.70 -5.57
CA SER A 40 -2.25 -3.30 -6.83
C SER A 40 -1.15 -3.38 -7.89
N TYR A 41 -0.40 -2.29 -8.11
CA TYR A 41 0.71 -2.25 -9.07
C TYR A 41 1.81 -3.23 -8.69
N PHE A 42 2.23 -3.21 -7.42
CA PHE A 42 3.23 -4.14 -6.93
C PHE A 42 2.75 -5.59 -7.02
N SER A 43 1.50 -5.87 -6.62
CA SER A 43 0.94 -7.23 -6.71
C SER A 43 0.91 -7.77 -8.13
N ARG A 44 0.71 -6.93 -9.15
CA ARG A 44 0.75 -7.34 -10.56
C ARG A 44 2.15 -7.69 -11.03
N GLN A 45 3.18 -6.99 -10.56
CA GLN A 45 4.56 -7.14 -11.00
C GLN A 45 5.38 -8.10 -10.12
N CYS A 46 4.91 -8.40 -8.92
CA CYS A 46 5.58 -9.28 -7.97
C CYS A 46 5.59 -10.74 -8.49
N HIS A 47 6.79 -11.24 -8.78
CA HIS A 47 7.01 -12.61 -9.25
C HIS A 47 6.49 -13.63 -8.22
N SER A 48 5.96 -14.76 -8.70
CA SER A 48 5.36 -15.80 -7.84
C SER A 48 6.33 -16.33 -6.78
N GLN A 49 7.63 -16.35 -7.08
CA GLN A 49 8.67 -16.78 -6.14
C GLN A 49 8.77 -15.93 -4.86
N TYR A 50 8.33 -14.67 -4.91
CA TYR A 50 8.34 -13.76 -3.76
C TYR A 50 7.00 -13.71 -3.02
N GLN A 51 6.02 -14.50 -3.46
CA GLN A 51 4.71 -14.58 -2.83
C GLN A 51 4.75 -15.65 -1.73
N GLY A 52 4.23 -15.33 -0.54
CA GLY A 52 4.13 -16.30 0.55
C GLY A 52 3.12 -17.42 0.27
N LYS A 53 2.99 -18.35 1.21
CA LYS A 53 1.93 -19.37 1.15
C LYS A 53 0.57 -18.69 1.26
N ILE A 54 -0.28 -18.90 0.25
CA ILE A 54 -1.66 -18.40 0.25
C ILE A 54 -2.52 -19.31 1.13
N SER A 55 -3.30 -18.71 2.04
CA SER A 55 -4.31 -19.48 2.79
C SER A 55 -5.57 -19.65 1.95
N THR A 56 -6.37 -20.68 2.22
CA THR A 56 -7.65 -20.95 1.54
C THR A 56 -8.56 -19.72 1.52
N SER A 57 -8.63 -18.99 2.63
CA SER A 57 -9.38 -17.73 2.74
C SER A 57 -8.91 -16.66 1.75
N ARG A 58 -7.58 -16.52 1.57
CA ARG A 58 -7.01 -15.55 0.61
C ARG A 58 -7.27 -16.01 -0.83
N GLN A 59 -7.14 -17.31 -1.10
CA GLN A 59 -7.40 -17.89 -2.42
C GLN A 59 -8.84 -17.66 -2.88
N HIS A 60 -9.83 -17.90 -2.03
CA HIS A 60 -11.25 -17.65 -2.35
C HIS A 60 -11.54 -16.17 -2.68
N LYS A 61 -10.76 -15.24 -2.14
CA LYS A 61 -10.90 -13.79 -2.38
C LYS A 61 -10.02 -13.27 -3.51
N GLY A 62 -9.24 -14.13 -4.17
CA GLY A 62 -8.25 -13.70 -5.16
C GLY A 62 -7.13 -12.82 -4.58
N GLU A 63 -6.88 -12.90 -3.27
CA GLU A 63 -5.85 -12.12 -2.58
C GLU A 63 -4.47 -12.77 -2.78
N LYS A 64 -3.41 -11.96 -2.96
CA LYS A 64 -2.03 -12.48 -2.94
C LYS A 64 -1.47 -12.47 -1.51
N ALA A 65 -0.61 -13.43 -1.20
CA ALA A 65 0.13 -13.50 0.07
C ALA A 65 1.35 -12.57 0.09
N ILE A 66 1.11 -11.30 -0.22
CA ILE A 66 2.14 -10.24 -0.28
C ILE A 66 1.91 -9.21 0.82
N TRP A 67 0.67 -8.73 0.94
CA TRP A 67 0.31 -7.62 1.82
C TRP A 67 -0.42 -8.09 3.08
N GLN A 68 -0.31 -7.31 4.15
CA GLN A 68 -1.28 -7.31 5.24
C GLN A 68 -2.62 -6.72 4.74
N ARG A 69 -3.74 -7.26 5.25
CA ARG A 69 -5.10 -6.87 4.83
C ARG A 69 -5.45 -5.44 5.24
N ARG A 70 -4.99 -5.05 6.43
CA ARG A 70 -5.18 -3.72 6.99
C ARG A 70 -3.89 -2.93 6.85
N PHE A 71 -4.03 -1.62 6.93
CA PHE A 71 -2.93 -0.70 7.13
C PHE A 71 -3.37 0.26 8.22
N TRP A 72 -2.42 1.01 8.74
CA TRP A 72 -2.67 2.07 9.69
C TRP A 72 -2.27 3.39 9.04
N GLU A 73 -3.08 4.41 9.24
CA GLU A 73 -2.85 5.76 8.78
C GLU A 73 -2.96 6.75 9.94
N HIS A 74 -2.17 7.81 9.85
CA HIS A 74 -2.30 8.96 10.71
C HIS A 74 -1.97 10.21 9.90
N GLN A 75 -2.89 11.18 9.93
CA GLN A 75 -2.70 12.45 9.26
C GLN A 75 -1.99 13.40 10.23
N VAL A 76 -0.76 13.77 9.88
CA VAL A 76 -0.02 14.82 10.59
C VAL A 76 -0.61 16.17 10.21
N ARG A 77 -0.90 17.01 11.20
CA ARG A 77 -1.43 18.38 11.06
C ARG A 77 -0.69 19.29 12.03
N ASP A 78 -0.52 20.55 11.63
CA ASP A 78 0.02 21.61 12.49
C ASP A 78 -1.12 22.13 13.38
N ASP A 79 -1.47 21.38 14.43
CA ASP A 79 -2.37 21.87 15.49
C ASP A 79 -1.56 22.49 16.65
#